data_AF-A0A9J6GD12-F1
#
_entry.id   AF-A0A9J6GD12-F1
#
_cell.length_a   1.000
_cell.length_b   1.000
_cell.length_c   1.000
_cell.angle_alpha   90.00
_cell.angle_beta   90.00
_cell.angle_gamma   90.00
#
_symmetry.space_group_name_H-M   'P 1'
#
loop_
_entity.id
_entity.type
_entity.pdbx_description
1 polymer ?
#
loop_
_entity_poly.entity_id
_entity_poly.type
_entity_poly.pdbx_seq_one_letter_code
_entity_poly.pdbx_strand_id
1 'polypeptide(L)'
;MAPYYGGTETPGDGSRPNPNLTRSEGTLYRQIQTDSVLTPVLGRHIAPAIYETSLCTVCCATRGTLAHILQCTPQDPAPSSIRELPVTVRRAITSSDYNTQKLVVQCVREALERQRVGGASPLGLSAGRLTGSS
;
A
#
# COMPACT_ATOMS: atom_id res chain seq x y z
N MET A 1 23.52 -19.70 -41.05
CA MET A 1 23.23 -21.02 -40.47
C MET A 1 23.24 -20.84 -38.95
N ALA A 2 22.08 -21.05 -38.32
CA ALA A 2 21.74 -20.71 -36.93
C ALA A 2 22.37 -21.68 -35.89
N PRO A 3 22.04 -21.59 -34.59
CA PRO A 3 22.12 -20.49 -33.62
C PRO A 3 22.83 -20.95 -32.32
N TYR A 4 23.08 -20.06 -31.35
CA TYR A 4 23.14 -20.49 -29.95
C TYR A 4 22.45 -19.47 -29.04
N TYR A 5 21.35 -19.92 -28.44
CA TYR A 5 20.74 -19.33 -27.26
C TYR A 5 21.78 -19.29 -26.13
N GLY A 6 22.17 -18.10 -25.72
CA GLY A 6 22.89 -17.86 -24.47
C GLY A 6 21.95 -17.16 -23.51
N GLY A 7 21.06 -17.91 -22.87
CA GLY A 7 20.29 -17.42 -21.74
C GLY A 7 21.23 -17.07 -20.61
N THR A 8 21.50 -15.79 -20.43
CA THR A 8 22.02 -15.27 -19.17
C THR A 8 20.82 -14.75 -18.39
N GLU A 9 20.21 -15.64 -17.63
CA GLU A 9 19.33 -15.27 -16.53
C GLU A 9 20.15 -14.39 -15.59
N THR A 10 20.01 -13.08 -15.74
CA THR A 10 20.63 -12.09 -14.85
C THR A 10 19.95 -12.22 -13.48
N PRO A 11 20.71 -12.45 -12.40
CA PRO A 11 20.15 -12.52 -11.06
C PRO A 11 19.58 -11.15 -10.67
N GLY A 12 18.26 -11.07 -10.51
CA GLY A 12 17.60 -9.99 -9.76
C GLY A 12 16.96 -8.83 -10.54
N ASP A 13 16.67 -8.93 -11.85
CA ASP A 13 15.78 -7.93 -12.48
C ASP A 13 14.34 -8.23 -12.02
N GLY A 14 13.94 -7.63 -10.89
CA GLY A 14 12.53 -7.59 -10.49
C GLY A 14 11.70 -7.23 -11.72
N SER A 15 10.71 -8.05 -12.04
CA SER A 15 10.03 -8.02 -13.35
C SER A 15 9.71 -6.60 -13.76
N ARG A 16 10.21 -6.17 -14.92
CA ARG A 16 9.94 -4.81 -15.40
C ARG A 16 8.42 -4.59 -15.50
N PRO A 17 7.93 -3.34 -15.28
CA PRO A 17 6.55 -3.02 -15.56
C PRO A 17 6.18 -3.45 -16.98
N ASN A 18 5.10 -4.20 -17.12
CA ASN A 18 4.62 -4.66 -18.40
C ASN A 18 4.26 -3.44 -19.27
N PRO A 19 4.63 -3.42 -20.56
CA PRO A 19 4.39 -2.27 -21.44
C PRO A 19 2.92 -1.90 -21.61
N ASN A 20 1.99 -2.81 -21.31
CA ASN A 20 0.56 -2.56 -21.37
C ASN A 20 0.00 -1.85 -20.12
N LEU A 21 0.81 -1.66 -19.07
CA LEU A 21 0.45 -0.78 -17.96
C LEU A 21 0.52 0.68 -18.43
N THR A 22 -0.41 1.50 -17.95
CA THR A 22 -0.29 2.94 -18.08
C THR A 22 0.97 3.43 -17.34
N ARG A 23 1.47 4.62 -17.70
CA ARG A 23 2.65 5.21 -17.06
C ARG A 23 2.49 5.32 -15.53
N SER A 24 1.31 5.70 -15.05
CA SER A 24 1.03 5.82 -13.61
C SER A 24 0.98 4.46 -12.93
N GLU A 25 0.37 3.45 -13.55
CA GLU A 25 0.37 2.07 -13.04
C GLU A 25 1.77 1.48 -12.99
N GLY A 26 2.58 1.66 -14.04
CA GLY A 26 3.98 1.20 -14.05
C GLY A 26 4.85 1.89 -13.01
N THR A 27 4.60 3.19 -12.75
CA THR A 27 5.27 3.93 -11.68
C THR A 27 4.92 3.37 -10.31
N LEU A 28 3.62 3.16 -10.04
CA LEU A 28 3.18 2.59 -8.77
C LEU A 28 3.69 1.15 -8.59
N TYR A 29 3.66 0.34 -9.65
CA TYR A 29 4.24 -1.01 -9.63
C TYR A 29 5.71 -0.99 -9.21
N ARG A 30 6.51 -0.09 -9.80
CA ARG A 30 7.91 0.09 -9.42
C ARG A 30 8.07 0.56 -7.98
N GLN A 31 7.23 1.47 -7.50
CA GLN A 31 7.25 1.92 -6.12
C GLN A 31 6.94 0.78 -5.13
N ILE A 32 6.05 -0.14 -5.49
CA ILE A 32 5.76 -1.33 -4.67
C ILE A 32 7.01 -2.24 -4.62
N GLN A 33 7.69 -2.44 -5.75
CA GLN A 33 8.92 -3.23 -5.82
C GLN A 33 10.05 -2.66 -4.96
N THR A 34 10.16 -1.34 -4.87
CA THR A 34 11.24 -0.64 -4.15
C THR A 34 10.84 -0.14 -2.77
N ASP A 35 9.68 -0.56 -2.24
CA ASP A 35 9.11 -0.11 -0.96
C ASP A 35 9.08 1.43 -0.81
N SER A 36 8.80 2.13 -1.91
CA SER A 36 8.79 3.60 -1.98
C SER A 36 7.39 4.15 -2.28
N VAL A 37 6.35 3.39 -1.90
CA VAL A 37 4.96 3.81 -2.01
C VAL A 37 4.69 4.93 -0.99
N LEU A 38 3.97 5.98 -1.40
CA LEU A 38 3.62 7.12 -0.54
C LEU A 38 2.55 6.75 0.50
N THR A 39 2.97 5.97 1.48
CA THR A 39 2.19 5.58 2.67
C THR A 39 2.15 6.71 3.71
N PRO A 40 1.26 6.68 4.72
CA PRO A 40 1.29 7.65 5.83
C PRO A 40 2.66 7.82 6.48
N VAL A 41 3.42 6.73 6.65
CA VAL A 41 4.77 6.77 7.21
C VAL A 41 5.73 7.57 6.33
N LEU A 42 5.75 7.29 5.02
CA LEU A 42 6.62 8.01 4.09
C LEU A 42 6.15 9.45 3.87
N GLY A 43 4.84 9.66 3.78
CA GLY A 43 4.21 10.98 3.66
C GLY A 43 4.55 11.90 4.82
N ARG A 44 4.48 11.40 6.06
CA ARG A 44 4.89 12.16 7.26
C ARG A 44 6.36 12.58 7.20
N HIS A 45 7.21 11.77 6.60
CA HIS A 45 8.63 12.04 6.47
C HIS A 45 8.94 13.11 5.40
N ILE A 46 8.32 13.01 4.22
CA ILE A 46 8.65 13.88 3.07
C ILE A 46 7.77 15.14 2.97
N ALA A 47 6.56 15.10 3.52
CA ALA A 47 5.57 16.18 3.45
C ALA A 47 4.80 16.31 4.78
N PRO A 48 5.49 16.65 5.88
CA PRO A 48 4.90 16.70 7.22
C PRO A 48 3.77 17.74 7.38
N ALA A 49 3.71 18.75 6.51
CA ALA A 49 2.64 19.74 6.48
C ALA A 49 1.31 19.19 5.91
N ILE A 50 1.38 18.10 5.13
CA ILE A 50 0.22 17.44 4.51
C ILE A 50 -0.16 16.18 5.30
N TYR A 51 0.86 15.44 5.75
CA TYR A 51 0.70 14.24 6.56
C TYR A 51 1.03 14.57 8.02
N GLU A 52 0.00 14.91 8.79
CA GLU A 52 0.15 15.25 10.21
C GLU A 52 0.57 14.04 11.06
N THR A 53 0.13 12.84 10.66
CA THR A 53 0.37 11.59 11.37
C THR A 53 0.93 10.51 10.45
N SER A 54 1.72 9.61 11.02
CA SER A 54 2.19 8.38 10.35
C SER A 54 1.27 7.17 10.59
N LEU A 55 0.14 7.37 11.26
CA LEU A 55 -0.80 6.31 11.62
C LEU A 55 -1.65 5.90 10.42
N CYS A 56 -2.06 4.63 10.41
CA CYS A 56 -3.07 4.11 9.52
C CYS A 56 -4.42 4.79 9.81
N THR A 57 -5.06 5.35 8.80
CA THR A 57 -6.37 6.03 8.93
C THR A 57 -7.51 5.08 9.29
N VAL A 58 -7.35 3.78 9.03
CA VAL A 58 -8.38 2.77 9.26
C VAL A 58 -8.46 2.37 10.73
N CYS A 59 -7.31 2.09 11.36
CA CYS A 59 -7.27 1.65 12.77
C CYS A 59 -6.87 2.75 13.74
N CYS A 60 -6.30 3.87 13.27
CA CYS A 60 -5.80 4.99 14.06
C CYS A 60 -4.81 4.63 15.19
N ALA A 61 -4.23 3.41 15.18
CA ALA A 61 -3.42 2.88 16.28
C ALA A 61 -2.01 2.47 15.84
N THR A 62 -1.86 1.96 14.62
CA THR A 62 -0.58 1.44 14.11
C THR A 62 -0.04 2.33 13.00
N ARG A 63 1.30 2.37 12.86
CA ARG A 63 1.97 3.01 11.72
C ARG A 63 1.44 2.48 10.40
N GLY A 64 0.99 3.35 9.51
CA GLY A 64 0.49 3.01 8.18
C GLY A 64 1.64 2.68 7.23
N THR A 65 2.30 1.54 7.42
CA THR A 65 3.25 0.98 6.44
C THR A 65 2.49 0.29 5.31
N LEU A 66 3.14 0.04 4.16
CA LEU A 66 2.48 -0.63 3.03
C LEU A 66 1.94 -2.01 3.43
N ALA A 67 2.74 -2.79 4.16
CA ALA A 67 2.35 -4.08 4.71
C ALA A 67 1.10 -4.00 5.60
N HIS A 68 1.01 -2.98 6.44
CA HIS A 68 -0.12 -2.79 7.34
C HIS A 68 -1.38 -2.35 6.59
N ILE A 69 -1.32 -1.32 5.74
CA ILE A 69 -2.51 -0.76 5.07
C ILE A 69 -3.14 -1.71 4.04
N LEU A 70 -2.36 -2.66 3.52
CA LEU A 70 -2.87 -3.71 2.64
C LEU A 70 -3.73 -4.74 3.37
N GLN A 71 -3.45 -4.97 4.65
CA GLN A 71 -4.12 -5.98 5.47
C GLN A 71 -5.13 -5.36 6.45
N CYS A 72 -5.06 -4.05 6.68
CA CYS A 72 -5.96 -3.37 7.61
C CYS A 72 -7.26 -2.95 6.93
N THR A 73 -8.36 -3.49 7.42
CA THR A 73 -9.71 -3.13 6.99
C THR A 73 -10.55 -2.65 8.18
N PRO A 74 -11.66 -1.93 7.96
CA PRO A 74 -12.55 -1.52 9.04
C PRO A 74 -13.18 -2.70 9.80
N GLN A 75 -13.46 -3.80 9.11
CA GLN A 75 -14.07 -5.00 9.68
C GLN A 75 -13.05 -5.90 10.38
N ASP A 76 -11.82 -5.90 9.90
CA ASP A 76 -10.72 -6.71 10.42
C ASP A 76 -9.45 -5.84 10.50
N PRO A 77 -9.21 -5.19 11.67
CA PRO A 77 -8.05 -4.34 11.86
C PRO A 77 -6.79 -5.20 11.99
N ALA A 78 -5.79 -4.89 11.15
CA ALA A 78 -4.59 -5.70 11.11
C ALA A 78 -3.76 -5.56 12.40
N PRO A 79 -3.09 -6.62 12.87
CA PRO A 79 -2.22 -6.54 14.04
C PRO A 79 -1.05 -5.56 13.85
N SER A 80 -0.64 -4.95 14.95
CA SER A 80 0.47 -3.98 14.97
C SER A 80 1.84 -4.61 14.68
N SER A 81 1.95 -5.94 14.77
CA SER A 81 3.16 -6.72 14.50
C SER A 81 3.39 -6.99 13.01
N ILE A 82 2.46 -6.63 12.11
CA ILE A 82 2.65 -6.84 10.68
C ILE A 82 3.86 -6.07 10.17
N ARG A 83 4.78 -6.80 9.52
CA ARG A 83 5.97 -6.25 8.87
C ARG A 83 6.07 -6.63 7.41
N GLU A 84 5.51 -7.78 7.03
CA GLU A 84 5.66 -8.32 5.70
C GLU A 84 4.47 -7.99 4.79
N LEU A 85 4.75 -7.77 3.52
CA LEU A 85 3.74 -7.74 2.47
C LEU A 85 3.03 -9.10 2.39
N PRO A 86 1.71 -9.12 2.07
CA PRO A 86 0.99 -10.35 1.78
C PRO A 86 1.73 -11.19 0.73
N VAL A 87 1.72 -12.53 0.89
CA VAL A 87 2.40 -13.46 -0.03
C VAL A 87 1.98 -13.22 -1.49
N THR A 88 0.70 -12.91 -1.71
CA THR A 88 0.14 -12.59 -3.04
C THR A 88 0.82 -11.37 -3.66
N VAL A 89 1.01 -10.30 -2.87
CA VAL A 89 1.71 -9.08 -3.31
C VAL A 89 3.18 -9.37 -3.58
N ARG A 90 3.87 -10.11 -2.69
CA ARG A 90 5.27 -10.49 -2.88
C ARG A 90 5.51 -11.28 -4.18
N ARG A 91 4.58 -12.17 -4.54
CA ARG A 91 4.64 -12.91 -5.80
C ARG A 91 4.31 -12.03 -7.01
N ALA A 92 3.37 -11.10 -6.86
CA ALA A 92 2.95 -10.23 -7.94
C ALA A 92 4.03 -9.22 -8.36
N ILE A 93 4.85 -8.74 -7.41
CA ILE A 93 5.95 -7.81 -7.70
C ILE A 93 7.16 -8.47 -8.41
N THR A 94 7.16 -9.80 -8.49
CA THR A 94 8.13 -10.59 -9.26
C THR A 94 7.49 -11.29 -10.47
N SER A 95 6.27 -10.87 -10.86
CA SER A 95 5.57 -11.43 -12.02
C SER A 95 5.73 -10.54 -13.24
N SER A 96 5.97 -11.13 -14.41
CA SER A 96 5.94 -10.46 -15.71
C SER A 96 4.54 -10.41 -16.34
N ASP A 97 3.57 -11.12 -15.77
CA ASP A 97 2.20 -11.19 -16.27
C ASP A 97 1.45 -9.87 -16.06
N TYR A 98 0.87 -9.34 -17.14
CA TYR A 98 0.16 -8.06 -17.13
C TYR A 98 -1.00 -8.06 -16.12
N ASN A 99 -1.81 -9.11 -16.09
CA ASN A 99 -3.00 -9.15 -15.23
C ASN A 99 -2.60 -9.17 -13.76
N THR A 100 -1.56 -9.93 -13.43
CA THR A 100 -0.98 -10.01 -12.09
C THR A 100 -0.44 -8.66 -11.64
N GLN A 101 0.34 -7.97 -12.50
CA GLN A 101 0.85 -6.64 -12.19
C GLN A 101 -0.28 -5.62 -12.01
N LYS A 102 -1.32 -5.69 -12.85
CA LYS A 102 -2.48 -4.79 -12.77
C LYS A 102 -3.27 -5.01 -11.48
N LEU A 103 -3.49 -6.25 -11.08
CA LEU A 103 -4.20 -6.58 -9.84
C LEU A 103 -3.48 -6.06 -8.60
N VAL A 104 -2.15 -6.22 -8.52
CA VAL A 104 -1.40 -5.70 -7.36
C VAL A 104 -1.41 -4.16 -7.32
N VAL A 105 -1.32 -3.51 -8.49
CA VAL A 105 -1.46 -2.05 -8.58
C VAL A 105 -2.84 -1.61 -8.11
N GLN A 106 -3.92 -2.28 -8.53
CA GLN A 106 -5.28 -1.97 -8.08
C GLN A 106 -5.44 -2.15 -6.57
N CYS A 107 -4.97 -3.28 -6.02
CA CYS A 107 -5.01 -3.56 -4.59
C CYS A 107 -4.28 -2.48 -3.76
N VAL A 108 -3.09 -2.08 -4.20
CA VAL A 108 -2.32 -1.02 -3.52
C VAL A 108 -3.01 0.34 -3.66
N ARG A 109 -3.59 0.66 -4.82
CA ARG A 109 -4.37 1.90 -4.99
C ARG A 109 -5.54 1.94 -4.03
N GLU A 110 -6.35 0.91 -3.96
CA GLU A 110 -7.49 0.83 -3.03
C GLU A 110 -7.04 1.00 -1.58
N ALA A 111 -5.94 0.36 -1.19
CA ALA A 111 -5.37 0.53 0.15
C ALA A 111 -4.94 1.98 0.42
N LEU A 112 -4.34 2.67 -0.56
CA LEU A 112 -3.95 4.07 -0.45
C LEU A 112 -5.15 5.03 -0.46
N GLU A 113 -6.21 4.73 -1.23
CA GLU A 113 -7.44 5.52 -1.18
C GLU A 113 -8.06 5.49 0.22
N ARG A 114 -8.01 4.34 0.92
CA ARG A 114 -8.41 4.27 2.34
C ARG A 114 -7.56 5.17 3.25
N GLN A 115 -6.31 5.45 2.87
CA GLN A 115 -5.40 6.34 3.59
C GLN A 115 -5.54 7.82 3.20
N ARG A 116 -6.30 8.15 2.15
CA ARG A 116 -6.57 9.55 1.84
C ARG A 116 -7.40 10.13 2.95
N VAL A 117 -6.95 11.28 3.44
CA VAL A 117 -7.62 12.03 4.49
C VAL A 117 -8.96 12.54 3.92
N GLY A 118 -10.03 11.77 4.12
CA GLY A 118 -11.39 12.30 4.15
C GLY A 118 -11.51 13.11 5.44
N GLY A 119 -11.72 14.41 5.31
CA GLY A 119 -11.60 15.39 6.39
C GLY A 119 -12.25 14.93 7.70
N ALA A 120 -11.50 15.12 8.79
CA ALA A 120 -12.01 15.27 10.15
C ALA A 120 -13.25 14.42 10.53
N SER A 121 -13.00 13.34 11.26
CA SER A 121 -13.55 13.30 12.61
C SER A 121 -12.53 12.65 13.54
N PRO A 122 -11.71 13.44 14.25
CA PRO A 122 -10.80 12.94 15.27
C PRO A 122 -11.52 12.43 16.52
N LEU A 123 -12.85 12.47 16.58
CA LEU A 123 -13.62 12.12 17.77
C LEU A 123 -14.90 11.37 17.39
N GLY A 124 -14.79 10.04 17.27
CA GLY A 124 -15.87 9.14 17.66
C GLY A 124 -16.00 9.05 19.18
N LEU A 125 -15.78 10.16 19.89
CA LEU A 125 -16.14 10.29 21.28
C LEU A 125 -17.66 10.28 21.32
N SER A 126 -18.19 9.16 21.79
CA SER A 126 -19.45 9.03 22.51
C SER A 126 -19.97 10.39 22.97
N ALA A 127 -21.01 10.91 22.31
CA ALA A 127 -21.87 11.90 22.91
C ALA A 127 -22.50 11.24 24.14
N GLY A 128 -21.85 11.43 25.28
CA GLY A 128 -22.40 11.15 26.60
C GLY A 128 -23.72 11.89 26.70
N ARG A 129 -24.81 11.15 26.70
CA ARG A 129 -26.13 11.68 27.04
C ARG A 129 -26.18 11.82 28.56
N LEU A 130 -25.54 12.86 29.08
CA LEU A 130 -25.82 13.40 30.40
C LEU A 130 -27.11 14.22 30.29
N THR A 131 -28.23 13.59 30.55
CA THR A 131 -29.44 14.23 31.10
C THR A 131 -29.85 13.29 32.23
N GLY A 132 -29.48 13.56 33.48
CA GLY A 132 -29.96 14.71 34.23
C GLY A 132 -31.31 14.32 34.83
N SER A 133 -31.25 13.77 36.04
CA SER A 133 -32.40 13.43 36.88
C SER A 133 -33.15 14.69 37.31
N SER A 134 -34.47 14.67 37.23
CA SER A 134 -35.42 15.23 38.19
C SER A 134 -36.76 14.55 37.98
#